data_AF-A0A1V5NDP1-F1
#
_entry.id   AF-A0A1V5NDP1-F1
#
_cell.length_a   1.000
_cell.length_b   1.000
_cell.length_c   1.000
_cell.angle_alpha   90.00
_cell.angle_beta   90.00
_cell.angle_gamma   90.00
#
_symmetry.space_group_name_H-M   'P 1'
#
loop_
_entity.id
_entity.type
_entity.pdbx_description
1 polymer ?
#
loop_
_entity_poly.entity_id
_entity_poly.type
_entity_poly.pdbx_seq_one_letter_code
_entity_poly.pdbx_strand_id
1 'polypeptide(L)'
;MDVAMIQKRIQQLELLENENRACKEMLQSELENDPNYMEAYEEAKASAQKKKRLKDEILGRGPNQKLLLEIKENLEEIATLKEILSAELVQVYTESNSDEIEDADGESRKFKVQVKLLPKRGKYQGRNSYGQYDKDDMISTEDVVAGI
;
A
#
# COMPACT_ATOMS: atom_id res chain seq x y z
N MET A 1 6.53 12.99 -28.70
CA MET A 1 5.63 11.84 -28.47
C MET A 1 4.21 12.36 -28.65
N ASP A 2 3.39 11.71 -29.48
CA ASP A 2 2.10 12.26 -29.93
C ASP A 2 0.99 12.08 -28.87
N VAL A 3 0.37 13.19 -28.46
CA VAL A 3 -0.71 13.25 -27.47
C VAL A 3 -1.93 12.44 -27.93
N ALA A 4 -2.20 12.38 -29.24
CA ALA A 4 -3.30 11.59 -29.79
C ALA A 4 -3.10 10.08 -29.60
N MET A 5 -1.85 9.60 -29.71
CA MET A 5 -1.52 8.20 -29.42
C MET A 5 -1.68 7.87 -27.93
N ILE A 6 -1.35 8.81 -27.04
CA ILE A 6 -1.54 8.63 -25.60
C ILE A 6 -3.04 8.56 -25.27
N GLN A 7 -3.86 9.45 -25.84
CA GLN A 7 -5.32 9.44 -25.65
C GLN A 7 -5.98 8.17 -26.17
N LYS A 8 -5.57 7.69 -27.36
CA LYS A 8 -6.08 6.42 -27.91
C LYS A 8 -5.75 5.23 -27.01
N ARG A 9 -4.55 5.20 -26.42
CA ARG A 9 -4.15 4.14 -25.48
C ARG A 9 -4.96 4.18 -24.18
N ILE A 10 -5.24 5.38 -23.66
CA ILE A 10 -6.10 5.55 -22.48
C ILE A 10 -7.50 4.99 -22.76
N GLN A 11 -8.12 5.35 -23.89
CA GLN A 11 -9.45 4.84 -24.27
C GLN A 11 -9.47 3.32 -24.43
N GLN A 12 -8.41 2.74 -25.01
CA GLN A 12 -8.30 1.29 -25.14
C GLN A 12 -8.17 0.60 -23.78
N LEU A 13 -7.41 1.19 -22.84
CA LEU A 13 -7.30 0.68 -21.47
C LEU A 13 -8.65 0.72 -20.77
N GLU A 14 -9.37 1.85 -20.83
CA GLU A 14 -10.68 1.99 -20.19
C GLU A 14 -11.70 0.99 -20.73
N LEU A 15 -11.71 0.75 -22.05
CA LEU A 15 -12.57 -0.26 -22.67
C LEU A 15 -12.27 -1.66 -22.14
N LEU A 16 -11.00 -2.06 -22.18
CA LEU A 16 -10.56 -3.39 -21.74
C LEU A 16 -10.76 -3.60 -20.22
N GLU A 17 -10.61 -2.55 -19.41
CA GLU A 17 -10.88 -2.59 -17.98
C GLU A 17 -12.38 -2.82 -17.70
N ASN A 18 -13.26 -2.16 -18.44
CA ASN A 18 -14.70 -2.32 -18.32
C ASN A 18 -15.17 -3.71 -18.79
N GLU A 19 -14.69 -4.18 -19.94
CA GLU A 19 -14.97 -5.52 -20.45
C GLU A 19 -14.51 -6.60 -19.45
N ASN A 20 -13.30 -6.46 -18.89
CA ASN A 20 -12.80 -7.38 -17.88
C ASN A 20 -13.65 -7.37 -16.61
N ARG A 21 -14.19 -6.21 -16.21
CA ARG A 21 -15.09 -6.13 -15.05
C ARG A 21 -16.37 -6.93 -15.31
N ALA A 22 -17.02 -6.72 -16.46
CA ALA A 22 -18.23 -7.44 -16.83
C ALA A 22 -18.00 -8.96 -16.89
N CYS A 23 -16.91 -9.40 -17.54
CA CYS A 23 -16.56 -10.82 -17.61
C CYS A 23 -16.35 -11.45 -16.23
N LYS A 24 -15.73 -10.72 -15.29
CA LYS A 24 -15.54 -11.20 -13.90
C LYS A 24 -16.87 -11.34 -13.16
N GLU A 25 -17.77 -10.38 -13.30
CA GLU A 25 -19.11 -10.41 -12.68
C GLU A 25 -19.93 -11.59 -13.21
N MET A 26 -19.89 -11.85 -14.51
CA MET A 26 -20.54 -13.01 -15.12
C MET A 26 -19.96 -14.33 -14.59
N LEU A 27 -18.63 -14.47 -14.59
CA LEU A 27 -17.98 -15.68 -14.07
C LEU A 27 -18.28 -15.91 -12.58
N GLN A 28 -18.30 -14.84 -11.78
CA GLN A 28 -18.65 -14.91 -10.38
C GLN A 28 -20.11 -15.37 -10.20
N SER A 29 -21.02 -14.85 -11.01
CA SER A 29 -22.43 -15.26 -10.99
C SER A 29 -22.59 -16.75 -11.31
N GLU A 30 -21.85 -17.28 -12.29
CA GLU A 30 -21.87 -18.72 -12.61
C GLU A 30 -21.41 -19.58 -11.44
N LEU A 31 -20.34 -19.18 -10.77
CA LEU A 31 -19.84 -19.89 -9.58
C LEU A 31 -20.86 -19.85 -8.44
N GLU A 32 -21.45 -18.68 -8.15
CA GLU A 32 -22.42 -18.50 -7.07
C GLU A 32 -23.75 -19.25 -7.30
N ASN A 33 -24.05 -19.58 -8.55
CA ASN A 33 -25.24 -20.35 -8.93
C ASN A 33 -24.99 -21.87 -8.96
N ASP A 34 -23.75 -22.35 -8.95
CA ASP A 34 -23.43 -23.78 -8.91
C ASP A 34 -23.56 -24.32 -7.46
N PRO A 35 -24.46 -25.29 -7.21
CA PRO A 35 -24.67 -25.80 -5.85
C PRO A 35 -23.46 -26.51 -5.24
N ASN A 36 -22.66 -27.22 -6.05
CA ASN A 36 -21.49 -27.96 -5.56
C ASN A 36 -20.39 -26.98 -5.16
N TYR A 37 -20.19 -25.92 -5.95
CA TYR A 37 -19.29 -24.84 -5.62
C TYR A 37 -19.71 -24.14 -4.33
N MET A 38 -21.01 -23.82 -4.18
CA MET A 38 -21.51 -23.14 -2.99
C MET A 38 -21.40 -24.00 -1.72
N GLU A 39 -21.63 -25.31 -1.80
CA GLU A 39 -21.40 -26.24 -0.69
C GLU A 39 -19.93 -26.24 -0.27
N ALA A 40 -19.01 -26.45 -1.22
CA ALA A 40 -17.57 -26.42 -0.96
C ALA A 40 -17.09 -25.06 -0.43
N TYR A 41 -17.68 -23.96 -0.92
CA TYR A 41 -17.39 -22.61 -0.46
C TYR A 41 -17.79 -22.40 1.01
N GLU A 42 -19.00 -22.82 1.39
CA GLU A 42 -19.46 -22.69 2.78
C GLU A 42 -18.69 -23.61 3.74
N GLU A 43 -18.32 -24.82 3.33
CA GLU A 43 -17.42 -25.69 4.10
C GLU A 43 -16.04 -25.04 4.34
N ALA A 44 -15.44 -24.49 3.27
CA ALA A 44 -14.16 -23.80 3.34
C ALA A 44 -14.25 -22.55 4.24
N LYS A 45 -15.34 -21.79 4.13
CA LYS A 45 -15.62 -20.62 4.96
C LYS A 45 -15.80 -21.00 6.43
N ALA A 46 -16.52 -22.07 6.74
CA ALA A 46 -16.66 -22.58 8.10
C ALA A 46 -15.31 -23.01 8.70
N SER A 47 -14.50 -23.70 7.90
CA SER A 47 -13.13 -24.09 8.28
C SER A 47 -12.23 -22.86 8.53
N ALA A 48 -12.30 -21.87 7.64
CA ALA A 48 -11.56 -20.62 7.77
C ALA A 48 -11.98 -19.83 9.03
N GLN A 49 -13.28 -19.78 9.34
CA GLN A 49 -13.79 -19.17 10.57
C GLN A 49 -13.28 -19.91 11.82
N LYS A 50 -13.29 -21.24 11.82
CA LYS A 50 -12.76 -22.05 12.92
C LYS A 50 -11.26 -21.79 13.12
N LYS A 51 -10.48 -21.79 12.02
CA LYS A 51 -9.05 -21.44 12.03
C LYS A 51 -8.82 -20.03 12.59
N LYS A 52 -9.62 -19.06 12.17
CA LYS A 52 -9.54 -17.68 12.67
C LYS A 52 -9.80 -17.61 14.17
N ARG A 53 -10.88 -18.22 14.67
CA ARG A 53 -11.19 -18.27 16.11
C ARG A 53 -10.04 -18.87 16.92
N LEU A 54 -9.51 -20.01 16.50
CA LEU A 54 -8.38 -20.65 17.16
C LEU A 54 -7.12 -19.77 17.15
N LYS A 55 -6.85 -19.09 16.03
CA LYS A 55 -5.75 -18.13 15.94
C LYS A 55 -5.96 -16.97 16.91
N ASP A 56 -7.15 -16.40 16.97
CA ASP A 56 -7.48 -15.27 17.85
C ASP A 56 -7.38 -15.69 19.33
N GLU A 57 -7.83 -16.90 19.68
CA GLU A 57 -7.63 -17.49 21.02
C GLU A 57 -6.16 -17.67 21.37
N ILE A 58 -5.34 -18.20 20.44
CA ILE A 58 -3.91 -18.37 20.64
C ILE A 58 -3.25 -17.01 20.83
N LEU A 59 -3.54 -16.04 19.95
CA LEU A 59 -2.97 -14.70 20.03
C LEU A 59 -3.43 -13.95 21.29
N GLY A 60 -4.66 -14.20 21.75
CA GLY A 60 -5.20 -13.64 23.00
C GLY A 60 -4.51 -14.12 24.26
N ARG A 61 -3.67 -15.16 24.20
CA ARG A 61 -2.88 -15.63 25.35
C ARG A 61 -1.85 -14.57 25.75
N GLY A 62 -1.70 -14.36 27.05
CA GLY A 62 -0.82 -13.33 27.62
C GLY A 62 0.60 -13.26 27.04
N PRO A 63 1.33 -14.38 26.86
CA PRO A 63 2.65 -14.36 26.21
C PRO A 63 2.63 -13.86 24.76
N ASN A 64 1.60 -14.22 24.00
CA ASN A 64 1.48 -13.82 22.59
C ASN A 64 1.05 -12.36 22.45
N GLN A 65 0.23 -11.84 23.37
CA GLN A 65 -0.09 -10.42 23.42
C GLN A 65 1.15 -9.56 23.64
N LYS A 66 2.09 -10.00 24.50
CA LYS A 66 3.37 -9.31 24.69
C LYS A 66 4.22 -9.31 23.41
N LEU A 67 4.32 -10.44 22.74
CA LEU A 67 5.03 -10.53 21.45
C LEU A 67 4.38 -9.64 20.38
N LEU A 68 3.05 -9.57 20.32
CA LEU A 68 2.34 -8.69 19.38
C LEU A 68 2.62 -7.21 19.66
N LEU A 69 2.68 -6.81 20.93
CA LEU A 69 3.04 -5.45 21.32
C LEU A 69 4.48 -5.13 20.92
N GLU A 70 5.43 -6.01 21.25
CA GLU A 70 6.84 -5.84 20.91
C GLU A 70 7.05 -5.76 19.39
N ILE A 71 6.37 -6.60 18.61
CA ILE A 71 6.39 -6.52 17.14
C ILE A 71 5.87 -5.16 16.66
N LYS A 72 4.79 -4.66 17.26
CA LYS A 72 4.20 -3.37 16.88
C LYS A 72 5.16 -2.22 17.17
N GLU A 73 5.74 -2.19 18.37
CA GLU A 73 6.72 -1.19 18.79
C GLU A 73 7.95 -1.21 17.88
N ASN A 74 8.51 -2.40 17.60
CA ASN A 74 9.63 -2.57 16.67
C ASN A 74 9.31 -2.07 15.26
N LEU A 75 8.09 -2.31 14.76
CA LEU A 75 7.68 -1.82 13.43
C LEU A 75 7.54 -0.29 13.38
N GLU A 76 7.03 0.33 14.44
CA GLU A 76 6.94 1.78 14.57
C GLU A 76 8.34 2.42 14.62
N GLU A 77 9.26 1.80 15.38
CA GLU A 77 10.65 2.23 15.45
C GLU A 77 11.38 2.07 14.11
N ILE A 78 11.23 0.92 13.44
CA ILE A 78 11.79 0.68 12.10
C ILE A 78 11.29 1.71 11.09
N ALA A 79 9.99 2.05 11.13
CA ALA A 79 9.43 3.06 10.24
C ALA A 79 10.07 4.44 10.48
N THR A 80 10.16 4.84 11.74
CA THR A 80 10.79 6.10 12.15
C THR A 80 12.26 6.17 11.72
N LEU A 81 13.03 5.11 11.98
CA LEU A 81 14.44 5.03 11.59
C LEU A 81 14.63 5.08 10.07
N LYS A 82 13.75 4.44 9.30
CA LYS A 82 13.79 4.51 7.82
C LYS A 82 13.52 5.91 7.29
N GLU A 83 12.59 6.65 7.91
CA GLU A 83 12.30 8.03 7.50
C GLU A 83 13.48 8.95 7.79
N ILE A 84 14.07 8.84 8.99
CA ILE A 84 15.28 9.57 9.38
C ILE A 84 16.42 9.25 8.42
N LEU A 85 16.72 7.97 8.23
CA LEU A 85 17.79 7.51 7.33
C LEU A 85 17.56 8.01 5.89
N SER A 86 16.32 7.99 5.40
CA SER A 86 16.03 8.49 4.05
C SER A 86 16.34 9.98 3.91
N ALA A 87 16.06 10.79 4.95
CA ALA A 87 16.38 12.21 4.93
C ALA A 87 17.89 12.44 4.96
N GLU A 88 18.61 11.71 5.81
CA GLU A 88 20.07 11.75 5.93
C GLU A 88 20.76 11.34 4.62
N LEU A 89 20.30 10.26 3.98
CA LEU A 89 20.85 9.81 2.70
C LEU A 89 20.62 10.82 1.57
N VAL A 90 19.47 11.51 1.55
CA VAL A 90 19.22 12.60 0.59
C VAL A 90 20.16 13.78 0.87
N GLN A 91 20.41 14.12 2.14
CA GLN A 91 21.36 15.15 2.50
C GLN A 91 22.78 14.80 2.04
N VAL A 92 23.25 13.58 2.34
CA VAL A 92 24.55 13.06 1.87
C VAL A 92 24.67 13.15 0.37
N TYR A 93 23.65 12.71 -0.37
CA TYR A 93 23.63 12.81 -1.83
C TYR A 93 23.69 14.27 -2.31
N THR A 94 23.01 15.19 -1.63
CA THR A 94 22.99 16.62 -1.99
C THR A 94 24.34 17.31 -1.73
N GLU A 95 25.04 16.95 -0.66
CA GLU A 95 26.31 17.55 -0.26
C GLU A 95 27.52 16.96 -0.99
N SER A 96 27.53 15.63 -1.16
CA SER A 96 28.69 14.89 -1.69
C SER A 96 28.51 14.42 -3.13
N ASN A 97 27.29 14.45 -3.67
CA ASN A 97 26.92 13.86 -4.95
C ASN A 97 27.33 12.38 -5.09
N SER A 98 27.42 11.68 -3.95
CA SER A 98 27.75 10.27 -3.84
C SER A 98 26.50 9.48 -3.44
N ASP A 99 26.33 8.30 -4.04
CA ASP A 99 25.29 7.33 -3.70
C ASP A 99 25.83 6.17 -2.83
N GLU A 100 27.07 6.29 -2.35
CA GLU A 100 27.75 5.30 -1.52
C GLU A 100 27.93 5.79 -0.08
N ILE A 101 27.68 4.90 0.87
CA ILE A 101 27.94 5.08 2.30
C ILE A 101 28.66 3.85 2.86
N GLU A 102 29.48 4.04 3.89
CA GLU A 102 30.09 2.94 4.63
C GLU A 102 29.15 2.54 5.78
N ASP A 103 28.88 1.24 5.93
CA ASP A 103 28.09 0.74 7.05
C ASP A 103 28.94 0.51 8.32
N ALA A 104 28.29 0.10 9.42
CA ALA A 104 28.97 -0.10 10.69
C ALA A 104 30.03 -1.22 10.67
N ASP A 105 29.96 -2.13 9.69
CA ASP A 105 30.89 -3.23 9.50
C ASP A 105 32.06 -2.84 8.56
N GLY A 106 32.06 -1.60 8.03
CA GLY A 106 33.06 -1.10 7.09
C GLY A 106 32.77 -1.48 5.63
N GLU A 107 31.57 -2.01 5.34
CA GLU A 107 31.17 -2.36 3.98
C GLU A 107 30.52 -1.15 3.27
N SER A 108 30.96 -0.87 2.04
CA SER A 108 30.32 0.17 1.21
C SER A 108 28.97 -0.32 0.68
N ARG A 109 27.92 0.47 0.92
CA ARG A 109 26.56 0.25 0.43
C ARG A 109 26.12 1.39 -0.46
N LYS A 110 25.48 1.04 -1.57
CA LYS A 110 24.81 2.00 -2.45
C LYS A 110 23.36 2.21 -2.04
N PHE A 111 22.88 3.45 -2.14
CA PHE A 111 21.47 3.78 -1.99
C PHE A 111 20.91 4.42 -3.27
N LYS A 112 19.59 4.34 -3.46
CA LYS A 112 18.90 4.88 -4.65
C LYS A 112 17.93 5.97 -4.24
N VAL A 113 18.07 7.15 -4.84
CA VAL A 113 17.06 8.21 -4.74
C VAL A 113 15.92 7.92 -5.73
N GLN A 114 14.68 7.80 -5.23
CA GLN A 114 13.50 7.59 -6.06
C GLN A 114 12.62 8.83 -6.08
N VAL A 115 12.55 9.50 -7.24
CA VAL A 115 11.62 10.61 -7.49
C VAL A 115 10.35 10.06 -8.16
N LYS A 116 9.17 10.44 -7.69
CA LYS A 116 7.87 10.05 -8.28
C LYS A 116 7.02 11.29 -8.53
N LEU A 117 6.42 11.35 -9.72
CA LEU A 117 5.41 12.35 -10.05
C LEU A 117 4.08 11.95 -9.39
N LEU A 118 3.50 12.86 -8.60
CA LEU A 118 2.23 12.63 -7.93
C LEU A 118 1.04 12.91 -8.87
N PRO A 119 -0.11 12.23 -8.69
CA PRO A 119 -1.31 12.48 -9.49
C PRO A 119 -1.85 13.91 -9.27
N LYS A 120 -2.44 14.51 -10.32
CA LYS A 120 -2.97 15.89 -10.30
C LYS A 120 -4.11 16.13 -9.29
N ARG A 121 -4.84 15.08 -8.89
CA ARG A 121 -5.94 15.11 -7.91
C ARG A 121 -5.90 13.83 -7.07
N GLY A 122 -6.20 13.93 -5.77
CA GLY A 122 -6.22 12.81 -4.83
C GLY A 122 -5.64 13.16 -3.46
N LYS A 123 -5.46 12.15 -2.59
CA LYS A 123 -4.98 12.26 -1.19
C LYS A 123 -3.57 12.87 -1.02
N TYR A 124 -2.95 13.38 -2.07
CA TYR A 124 -1.57 13.85 -2.12
C TYR A 124 -1.45 15.33 -2.48
N GLN A 125 -2.56 16.06 -2.58
CA GLN A 125 -2.57 17.50 -2.93
C GLN A 125 -1.88 18.40 -1.89
N GLY A 126 -1.80 17.98 -0.62
CA GLY A 126 -1.12 18.73 0.45
C GLY A 126 0.30 18.23 0.76
N ARG A 127 1.01 17.66 -0.23
CA ARG A 127 2.40 17.19 -0.04
C ARG A 127 3.41 18.22 -0.52
N ASN A 128 4.38 18.55 0.32
CA ASN A 128 5.50 19.40 -0.04
C ASN A 128 6.49 18.70 -1.00
N SER A 129 7.54 19.41 -1.43
CA SER A 129 8.60 18.89 -2.32
C SER A 129 9.35 17.66 -1.80
N TYR A 130 9.19 17.34 -0.52
CA TYR A 130 9.77 16.18 0.16
C TYR A 130 8.75 15.08 0.44
N GLY A 131 7.50 15.23 -0.04
CA GLY A 131 6.44 14.23 0.11
C GLY A 131 5.79 14.20 1.50
N GLN A 132 6.07 15.18 2.36
CA GLN A 132 5.46 15.32 3.69
C GLN A 132 4.15 16.13 3.61
N TYR A 133 3.20 15.84 4.49
CA TYR A 133 2.00 16.67 4.64
C TYR A 133 2.32 17.90 5.47
N ASP A 134 1.98 19.09 4.98
CA ASP A 134 2.05 20.30 5.80
C ASP A 134 0.99 20.21 6.92
N LYS A 135 1.37 20.55 8.15
CA LYS A 135 0.51 20.39 9.35
C LYS A 135 -0.81 21.17 9.27
N ASP A 136 -0.89 22.14 8.37
CA ASP A 136 -2.06 22.99 8.17
C ASP A 136 -3.06 22.44 7.12
N ASP A 137 -2.69 21.40 6.36
CA ASP A 137 -3.49 20.83 5.26
C ASP A 137 -4.23 19.53 5.65
N MET A 138 -4.51 19.32 6.94
CA MET A 138 -5.52 18.33 7.35
C MET A 138 -6.91 18.82 6.94
N ILE A 139 -7.27 18.58 5.67
CA ILE A 139 -8.64 18.73 5.18
C ILE A 139 -9.54 17.87 6.10
N SER A 140 -10.45 18.53 6.82
CA SER A 140 -11.44 17.83 7.63
C SER A 140 -12.23 16.91 6.70
N THR A 141 -12.58 15.73 7.19
CA THR A 141 -13.32 14.68 6.49
C THR A 141 -14.71 15.09 5.97
N GLU A 142 -15.11 16.35 6.08
CA GLU A 142 -16.46 16.84 5.72
C GLU A 142 -16.62 17.21 4.24
N ASP A 143 -15.55 17.50 3.49
CA ASP A 143 -15.68 17.96 2.09
C ASP A 143 -15.73 16.84 1.03
N VAL A 144 -15.64 15.57 1.42
CA VAL A 144 -15.68 14.43 0.46
C VAL A 144 -17.11 14.06 0.02
N VAL A 145 -18.14 14.57 0.70
CA VAL A 145 -19.54 14.15 0.45
C VAL A 145 -20.29 15.07 -0.54
N ALA A 146 -19.74 16.22 -0.91
CA ALA A 146 -20.45 17.20 -1.76
C ALA A 146 -20.29 17.00 -3.28
N GLY A 147 -19.77 15.85 -3.73
CA GLY A 147 -19.43 15.63 -5.15
C GLY A 147 -19.89 14.30 -5.73
N ILE A 148 -21.07 13.78 -5.33
CA ILE A 148 -21.79 12.73 -6.07
C ILE A 148 -22.74 13.39 -7.05
#